data_AF-A0A2J9INJ2-F1
#
_entry.id   AF-A0A2J9INJ2-F1
#
_cell.length_a   1.000
_cell.length_b   1.000
_cell.length_c   1.000
_cell.angle_alpha   90.00
_cell.angle_beta   90.00
_cell.angle_gamma   90.00
#
_symmetry.space_group_name_H-M   'P 1'
#
loop_
_entity.id
_entity.type
_entity.pdbx_description
1 polymer ?
#
loop_
_entity_poly.entity_id
_entity_poly.type
_entity_poly.pdbx_seq_one_letter_code
_entity_poly.pdbx_strand_id
1 'polypeptide(L)'
;MTQDTAAETSPSLDQLKELVPYLSRWLATQVEVQQVPGAQVAVRLGDELVLSEAYGEADQATGEVLTTDHLFRVASHSKTFTAVAVMQLVEAGRLRLDDTVADLLDDYADTPLAGATVRELLSHTAGAIRDGVDADFWQLDKPFPDAEALRATVAEHGATYQPQEHFKYSNIGYGVLGAIIERLAGADYVTHMTSAVLAPLGLEKTSPELAEAQKEGAPRLVTGHCRPHGRNRSRVTVGNPTTGALAAATGFVSTAEELSRFFASLTVGSGGLLTDRSLRLMQRPESTVPRGGETGTYGLGMIGATVGERKTVGHSGGFPGQITRTLVDPDGGLTVCVLTNAVDGPAESLAVGLVELIDLLTTAPAAWQKLPENVTEEDLKRLAGRYCCLWGETDVVYGGGRLLMLDPTVSTPLTAAQELRALDATTLRVQDKDGFGASGEQIPFDVDEDGTVTRMRITGVSSWPEEQYLARRGATLMP
;
A
#
# COMPACT_ATOMS: atom_id res chain seq x y z
N MET A 1 23.48 14.67 -27.57
CA MET A 1 22.65 13.63 -26.94
C MET A 1 21.31 14.28 -26.69
N THR A 2 20.34 13.91 -27.52
CA THR A 2 18.95 14.32 -27.41
C THR A 2 18.45 13.91 -26.02
N GLN A 3 17.97 14.87 -25.23
CA GLN A 3 17.12 14.58 -24.09
C GLN A 3 15.91 13.86 -24.65
N ASP A 4 15.85 12.54 -24.47
CA ASP A 4 14.58 11.83 -24.55
C ASP A 4 13.69 12.46 -23.48
N THR A 5 12.71 13.24 -23.95
CA THR A 5 11.54 13.60 -23.17
C THR A 5 10.83 12.29 -22.86
N ALA A 6 11.19 11.65 -21.74
CA ALA A 6 10.33 10.67 -21.11
C ALA A 6 8.96 11.36 -20.99
N ALA A 7 7.95 10.84 -21.68
CA ALA A 7 6.59 11.30 -21.52
C ALA A 7 6.29 11.37 -20.02
N GLU A 8 5.70 12.48 -19.55
CA GLU A 8 5.30 12.63 -18.15
C GLU A 8 4.41 11.43 -17.79
N THR A 9 4.99 10.44 -17.10
CA THR A 9 4.31 9.21 -16.70
C THR A 9 3.52 9.40 -15.41
N SER A 10 3.54 10.60 -14.84
CA SER A 10 2.83 10.94 -13.62
C SER A 10 1.43 11.48 -13.97
N PRO A 11 0.37 10.96 -13.35
CA PRO A 11 -0.97 11.47 -13.58
C PRO A 11 -1.08 12.90 -13.04
N SER A 12 -1.85 13.76 -13.73
CA SER A 12 -2.22 15.08 -13.19
C SER A 12 -3.26 14.94 -12.07
N LEU A 13 -3.34 15.95 -11.20
CA LEU A 13 -4.32 15.98 -10.11
C LEU A 13 -5.77 15.90 -10.62
N ASP A 14 -6.06 16.57 -11.73
CA ASP A 14 -7.41 16.59 -12.32
C ASP A 14 -7.76 15.20 -12.88
N GLN A 15 -6.83 14.54 -13.57
CA GLN A 15 -7.02 13.15 -14.00
C GLN A 15 -7.31 12.24 -12.80
N LEU A 16 -6.54 12.34 -11.71
CA LEU A 16 -6.78 11.50 -10.52
C LEU A 16 -8.15 11.76 -9.91
N LYS A 17 -8.58 13.03 -9.80
CA LYS A 17 -9.91 13.40 -9.28
C LYS A 17 -11.04 12.85 -10.14
N GLU A 18 -10.89 12.86 -11.47
CA GLU A 18 -11.86 12.25 -12.38
C GLU A 18 -11.98 10.73 -12.21
N LEU A 19 -10.89 10.05 -11.82
CA LEU A 19 -10.87 8.60 -11.61
C LEU A 19 -11.44 8.15 -10.27
N VAL A 20 -11.51 9.03 -9.26
CA VAL A 20 -11.96 8.70 -7.90
C VAL A 20 -13.24 7.85 -7.87
N PRO A 21 -14.35 8.22 -8.56
CA PRO A 21 -15.57 7.43 -8.51
C PRO A 21 -15.39 5.97 -8.95
N TYR A 22 -14.53 5.73 -9.94
CA TYR A 22 -14.23 4.38 -10.41
C TYR A 22 -13.32 3.63 -9.45
N LEU A 23 -12.26 4.27 -8.93
CA LEU A 23 -11.36 3.66 -7.96
C LEU A 23 -12.10 3.24 -6.69
N SER A 24 -12.99 4.09 -6.17
CA SER A 24 -13.83 3.78 -5.01
C SER A 24 -14.76 2.60 -5.26
N ARG A 25 -15.37 2.53 -6.45
CA ARG A 25 -16.23 1.41 -6.85
C ARG A 25 -15.46 0.10 -6.96
N TRP A 26 -14.27 0.13 -7.56
CA TRP A 26 -13.40 -1.04 -7.67
C TRP A 26 -12.97 -1.53 -6.27
N LEU A 27 -12.54 -0.63 -5.39
CA LEU A 27 -12.17 -0.96 -4.00
C LEU A 27 -13.32 -1.60 -3.23
N ALA A 28 -14.53 -1.03 -3.30
CA ALA A 28 -15.71 -1.61 -2.67
C ALA A 28 -15.98 -3.05 -3.17
N THR A 29 -15.88 -3.26 -4.49
CA THR A 29 -16.05 -4.59 -5.10
C THR A 29 -14.97 -5.56 -4.61
N GLN A 30 -13.71 -5.12 -4.52
CA GLN A 30 -12.62 -5.96 -4.06
C GLN A 30 -12.74 -6.34 -2.59
N VAL A 31 -13.15 -5.41 -1.72
CA VAL A 31 -13.39 -5.69 -0.30
C VAL A 31 -14.50 -6.74 -0.13
N GLU A 32 -15.57 -6.63 -0.91
CA GLU A 32 -16.68 -7.59 -0.91
C GLU A 32 -16.23 -8.97 -1.42
N VAL A 33 -15.68 -9.05 -2.63
CA VAL A 33 -15.32 -10.32 -3.30
C VAL A 33 -14.24 -11.07 -2.52
N GLN A 34 -13.26 -10.35 -1.95
CA GLN A 34 -12.18 -10.95 -1.17
C GLN A 34 -12.56 -11.17 0.30
N GLN A 35 -13.77 -10.80 0.72
CA GLN A 35 -14.28 -10.94 2.09
C GLN A 35 -13.31 -10.37 3.14
N VAL A 36 -12.80 -9.18 2.85
CA VAL A 36 -11.91 -8.43 3.75
C VAL A 36 -12.77 -7.84 4.87
N PRO A 37 -12.45 -8.06 6.16
CA PRO A 37 -13.26 -7.52 7.26
C PRO A 37 -13.40 -6.01 7.18
N GLY A 38 -12.29 -5.31 7.01
CA GLY A 38 -12.25 -3.88 6.76
C GLY A 38 -10.96 -3.42 6.09
N ALA A 39 -11.06 -2.35 5.33
CA ALA A 39 -9.93 -1.73 4.63
C ALA A 39 -10.01 -0.21 4.69
N GLN A 40 -8.89 0.45 5.01
CA GLN A 40 -8.72 1.89 4.86
C GLN A 40 -7.76 2.18 3.71
N VAL A 41 -8.10 3.13 2.86
CA VAL A 41 -7.33 3.48 1.66
C VAL A 41 -7.12 4.99 1.59
N ALA A 42 -5.90 5.40 1.22
CA ALA A 42 -5.60 6.78 0.86
C ALA A 42 -4.75 6.85 -0.42
N VAL A 43 -5.06 7.81 -1.29
CA VAL A 43 -4.27 8.13 -2.49
C VAL A 43 -3.92 9.62 -2.48
N ARG A 44 -2.63 9.93 -2.66
CA ARG A 44 -2.09 11.30 -2.72
C ARG A 44 -1.27 11.52 -3.98
N LEU A 45 -1.22 12.78 -4.43
CA LEU A 45 -0.25 13.26 -5.41
C LEU A 45 0.48 14.46 -4.82
N GLY A 46 1.73 14.26 -4.41
CA GLY A 46 2.42 15.23 -3.55
C GLY A 46 1.64 15.44 -2.24
N ASP A 47 1.35 16.70 -1.89
CA ASP A 47 0.63 17.04 -0.67
C ASP A 47 -0.91 16.88 -0.78
N GLU A 48 -1.44 16.76 -2.00
CA GLU A 48 -2.87 16.72 -2.26
C GLU A 48 -3.46 15.33 -1.97
N LEU A 49 -4.45 15.27 -1.09
CA LEU A 49 -5.22 14.06 -0.80
C LEU A 49 -6.35 13.91 -1.81
N VAL A 50 -6.28 12.87 -2.63
CA VAL A 50 -7.24 12.64 -3.72
C VAL A 50 -8.34 11.67 -3.31
N LEU A 51 -7.99 10.63 -2.55
CA LEU A 51 -8.91 9.62 -2.05
C LEU A 51 -8.60 9.33 -0.58
N SER A 52 -9.63 9.24 0.27
CA SER A 52 -9.53 8.79 1.66
C SER A 52 -10.84 8.09 2.02
N GLU A 53 -10.84 6.76 1.98
CA GLU A 53 -12.05 5.95 2.16
C GLU A 53 -11.80 4.77 3.10
N ALA A 54 -12.89 4.28 3.68
CA ALA A 54 -12.92 3.10 4.53
C ALA A 54 -14.10 2.20 4.14
N TYR A 55 -13.87 0.89 4.14
CA TYR A 55 -14.85 -0.11 3.78
C TYR A 55 -14.91 -1.21 4.84
N GLY A 56 -16.09 -1.80 5.03
CA GLY A 56 -16.31 -2.91 5.95
C GLY A 56 -16.38 -2.48 7.42
N GLU A 57 -15.87 -3.36 8.29
CA GLU A 57 -16.04 -3.30 9.74
C GLU A 57 -14.67 -3.18 10.44
N ALA A 58 -14.60 -2.30 11.44
CA ALA A 58 -13.46 -2.20 12.35
C ALA A 58 -13.39 -3.39 13.30
N ASP A 59 -14.55 -3.97 13.65
CA ASP A 59 -14.70 -5.13 14.51
C ASP A 59 -15.93 -5.96 14.11
N GLN A 60 -15.69 -7.18 13.60
CA GLN A 60 -16.75 -8.07 13.15
C GLN A 60 -17.57 -8.72 14.28
N ALA A 61 -17.05 -8.74 15.51
CA ALA A 61 -17.78 -9.27 16.65
C ALA A 61 -18.86 -8.29 17.13
N THR A 62 -18.62 -6.99 16.97
CA THR A 62 -19.57 -5.93 17.36
C THR A 62 -20.38 -5.37 16.18
N GLY A 63 -19.91 -5.57 14.94
CA GLY A 63 -20.48 -4.94 13.74
C GLY A 63 -20.13 -3.45 13.64
N GLU A 64 -19.07 -3.01 14.31
CA GLU A 64 -18.63 -1.62 14.26
C GLU A 64 -18.15 -1.28 12.84
N VAL A 65 -18.79 -0.29 12.21
CA VAL A 65 -18.43 0.18 10.86
C VAL A 65 -17.05 0.84 10.89
N LEU A 66 -16.20 0.46 9.94
CA LEU A 66 -14.88 1.08 9.79
C LEU A 66 -15.02 2.51 9.26
N THR A 67 -14.24 3.42 9.82
CA THR A 67 -14.13 4.82 9.35
C THR A 67 -12.68 5.17 9.08
N THR A 68 -12.44 6.26 8.36
CA THR A 68 -11.08 6.78 8.08
C THR A 68 -10.36 7.30 9.33
N ASP A 69 -11.06 7.45 10.45
CA ASP A 69 -10.49 7.87 11.73
C ASP A 69 -9.96 6.71 12.58
N HIS A 70 -10.29 5.46 12.23
CA HIS A 70 -9.81 4.30 12.97
C HIS A 70 -8.30 4.11 12.79
N LEU A 71 -7.63 3.79 13.90
CA LEU A 71 -6.20 3.50 13.90
C LEU A 71 -5.92 2.05 13.52
N PHE A 72 -4.84 1.83 12.79
CA PHE A 72 -4.28 0.52 12.49
C PHE A 72 -2.87 0.41 13.05
N ARG A 73 -2.45 -0.79 13.45
CA ARG A 73 -1.03 -1.13 13.60
C ARG A 73 -0.42 -1.17 12.21
N VAL A 74 0.45 -0.22 11.90
CA VAL A 74 1.12 -0.15 10.59
C VAL A 74 2.37 -1.02 10.54
N ALA A 75 2.69 -1.70 11.64
CA ALA A 75 3.76 -2.67 11.76
C ALA A 75 5.08 -2.15 11.16
N SER A 76 5.61 -2.82 10.16
CA SER A 76 6.95 -2.54 9.64
C SER A 76 7.10 -1.24 8.87
N HIS A 77 6.04 -0.47 8.64
CA HIS A 77 6.17 0.95 8.28
C HIS A 77 6.95 1.74 9.37
N SER A 78 6.92 1.28 10.63
CA SER A 78 7.73 1.81 11.73
C SER A 78 9.22 1.89 11.39
N LYS A 79 9.73 0.96 10.57
CA LYS A 79 11.13 0.95 10.12
C LYS A 79 11.47 2.18 9.30
N THR A 80 10.56 2.60 8.44
CA THR A 80 10.74 3.81 7.64
C THR A 80 10.76 5.05 8.53
N PHE A 81 9.89 5.14 9.54
CA PHE A 81 9.96 6.21 10.54
C PHE A 81 11.32 6.22 11.26
N THR A 82 11.77 5.07 11.77
CA THR A 82 13.09 4.90 12.40
C THR A 82 14.23 5.33 11.47
N ALA A 83 14.17 4.90 10.20
CA ALA A 83 15.17 5.25 9.20
C ALA A 83 15.23 6.76 8.94
N VAL A 84 14.09 7.44 8.91
CA VAL A 84 14.03 8.91 8.81
C VAL A 84 14.74 9.58 9.99
N ALA A 85 14.47 9.15 11.23
CA ALA A 85 15.13 9.71 12.40
C ALA A 85 16.66 9.47 12.38
N VAL A 86 17.10 8.28 11.96
CA VAL A 86 18.52 7.98 11.74
C VAL A 86 19.12 8.93 10.71
N MET A 87 18.44 9.16 9.59
CA MET A 87 18.92 10.07 8.55
C MET A 87 18.93 11.54 9.00
N GLN A 88 17.99 11.97 9.84
CA GLN A 88 18.03 13.30 10.47
C GLN A 88 19.28 13.46 11.36
N LEU A 89 19.65 12.44 12.13
CA LEU A 89 20.89 12.43 12.92
C LEU A 89 22.15 12.48 12.02
N VAL A 90 22.11 11.81 10.85
CA VAL A 90 23.17 11.87 9.85
C VAL A 90 23.29 13.27 9.23
N GLU A 91 22.19 13.90 8.84
CA GLU A 91 22.17 15.27 8.31
C GLU A 91 22.67 16.29 9.34
N ALA A 92 22.36 16.08 10.62
CA ALA A 92 22.86 16.88 11.72
C ALA A 92 24.35 16.63 12.06
N GLY A 93 25.02 15.68 11.38
CA GLY A 93 26.41 15.31 11.63
C GLY A 93 26.64 14.63 12.98
N ARG A 94 25.57 14.14 13.63
CA ARG A 94 25.61 13.48 14.94
C ARG A 94 25.82 11.97 14.83
N LEU A 95 25.70 11.43 13.62
CA LEU A 95 25.83 10.02 13.31
C LEU A 95 26.41 9.86 11.90
N ARG A 96 27.23 8.84 11.68
CA ARG A 96 27.61 8.38 10.33
C ARG A 96 26.99 7.02 10.09
N LEU A 97 26.61 6.75 8.84
CA LEU A 97 26.06 5.46 8.44
C LEU A 97 27.05 4.30 8.65
N ASP A 98 28.34 4.59 8.70
CA ASP A 98 29.39 3.58 8.90
C ASP A 98 29.88 3.51 10.35
N ASP A 99 29.26 4.24 11.29
CA ASP A 99 29.50 4.05 12.72
C ASP A 99 28.99 2.67 13.14
N THR A 100 29.74 2.02 14.03
CA THR A 100 29.42 0.67 14.49
C THR A 100 28.50 0.68 15.71
N VAL A 101 27.80 -0.42 15.96
CA VAL A 101 26.99 -0.57 17.18
C VAL A 101 27.82 -0.37 18.43
N ALA A 102 29.04 -0.94 18.50
CA ALA A 102 29.91 -0.80 19.67
C ALA A 102 30.39 0.63 19.92
N ASP A 103 30.58 1.43 18.88
CA ASP A 103 30.96 2.86 19.02
C ASP A 103 29.82 3.71 19.61
N LEU A 104 28.57 3.25 19.43
CA LEU A 104 27.36 4.00 19.78
C LEU A 104 26.73 3.52 21.08
N LEU A 105 26.85 2.22 21.39
CA LEU A 105 26.22 1.56 22.54
C LEU A 105 27.26 0.70 23.28
N ASP A 106 27.80 1.25 24.37
CA ASP A 106 28.84 0.59 25.18
C ASP A 106 28.41 -0.80 25.69
N ASP A 107 27.13 -0.98 26.02
CA ASP A 107 26.57 -2.24 26.50
C ASP A 107 26.36 -3.29 25.40
N TYR A 108 26.68 -2.97 24.15
CA TYR A 108 26.66 -3.87 23.01
C TYR A 108 28.06 -4.24 22.49
N ALA A 109 29.13 -3.72 23.10
CA ALA A 109 30.50 -3.88 22.62
C ALA A 109 30.98 -5.35 22.55
N ASP A 110 30.48 -6.22 23.44
CA ASP A 110 30.83 -7.64 23.48
C ASP A 110 29.79 -8.55 22.79
N THR A 111 28.89 -7.97 21.99
CA THR A 111 27.82 -8.72 21.33
C THR A 111 28.19 -9.15 19.91
N PRO A 112 27.57 -10.21 19.36
CA PRO A 112 27.68 -10.57 17.94
C PRO A 112 27.40 -9.44 16.94
N LEU A 113 26.69 -8.38 17.33
CA LEU A 113 26.39 -7.22 16.47
C LEU A 113 27.33 -6.02 16.71
N ALA A 114 28.32 -6.11 17.59
CA ALA A 114 29.23 -5.02 17.94
C ALA A 114 29.83 -4.31 16.72
N GLY A 115 30.28 -5.07 15.72
CA GLY A 115 30.89 -4.54 14.50
C GLY A 115 29.92 -4.19 13.36
N ALA A 116 28.61 -4.44 13.53
CA ALA A 116 27.63 -4.07 12.51
C ALA A 116 27.50 -2.54 12.43
N THR A 117 27.39 -2.02 11.21
CA THR A 117 27.21 -0.58 10.97
C THR A 117 25.74 -0.18 10.97
N VAL A 118 25.48 1.10 11.20
CA VAL A 118 24.12 1.66 11.07
C VAL A 118 23.53 1.41 9.67
N ARG A 119 24.34 1.54 8.60
CA ARG A 119 23.93 1.24 7.22
C ARG A 119 23.43 -0.19 7.12
N GLU A 120 24.19 -1.16 7.64
CA GLU A 120 23.87 -2.58 7.57
C GLU A 120 22.62 -2.95 8.38
N LEU A 121 22.37 -2.28 9.51
CA LEU A 121 21.13 -2.44 10.25
C LEU A 121 19.93 -1.91 9.45
N LEU A 122 20.05 -0.70 8.88
CA LEU A 122 19.00 -0.08 8.07
C LEU A 122 18.66 -0.89 6.82
N SER A 123 19.66 -1.47 6.16
CA SER A 123 19.50 -2.25 4.92
C SER A 123 19.25 -3.73 5.13
N HIS A 124 19.14 -4.20 6.38
CA HIS A 124 19.02 -5.61 6.72
C HIS A 124 20.19 -6.48 6.21
N THR A 125 21.40 -5.93 6.15
CA THR A 125 22.61 -6.65 5.75
C THR A 125 23.58 -6.90 6.90
N ALA A 126 23.21 -6.56 8.14
CA ALA A 126 24.02 -6.85 9.34
C ALA A 126 24.12 -8.34 9.71
N GLY A 127 23.33 -9.21 9.05
CA GLY A 127 23.25 -10.64 9.43
C GLY A 127 22.49 -10.91 10.73
N ALA A 128 21.80 -9.90 11.28
CA ALA A 128 21.11 -9.97 12.55
C ALA A 128 19.97 -11.01 12.58
N ILE A 129 19.77 -11.66 13.73
CA ILE A 129 18.64 -12.57 13.96
C ILE A 129 17.31 -11.84 13.72
N ARG A 130 16.29 -12.56 13.22
CA ARG A 130 15.05 -11.90 12.75
C ARG A 130 14.25 -11.31 13.91
N ASP A 131 13.82 -12.16 14.83
CA ASP A 131 12.89 -11.83 15.94
C ASP A 131 13.38 -12.33 17.31
N GLY A 132 14.50 -13.05 17.37
CA GLY A 132 14.97 -13.78 18.55
C GLY A 132 14.81 -15.29 18.40
N VAL A 133 15.18 -16.03 19.46
CA VAL A 133 15.07 -17.51 19.52
C VAL A 133 13.73 -18.00 20.08
N ASP A 134 13.04 -17.14 20.83
CA ASP A 134 11.67 -17.34 21.32
C ASP A 134 10.87 -16.07 21.01
N ALA A 135 10.12 -16.12 19.91
CA ALA A 135 9.36 -15.02 19.37
C ALA A 135 7.84 -15.22 19.49
N ASP A 136 7.39 -16.00 20.47
CA ASP A 136 5.96 -16.28 20.70
C ASP A 136 5.14 -15.04 21.12
N PHE A 137 5.80 -13.89 21.31
CA PHE A 137 5.11 -12.60 21.36
C PHE A 137 4.33 -12.27 20.07
N TRP A 138 4.74 -12.83 18.92
CA TRP A 138 3.95 -12.75 17.68
C TRP A 138 2.68 -13.61 17.71
N GLN A 139 2.63 -14.61 18.60
CA GLN A 139 1.45 -15.43 18.86
C GLN A 139 0.59 -14.86 20.00
N LEU A 140 1.03 -13.78 20.64
CA LEU A 140 0.43 -13.16 21.82
C LEU A 140 0.51 -14.03 23.10
N ASP A 141 1.39 -15.03 23.12
CA ASP A 141 1.58 -15.91 24.28
C ASP A 141 2.50 -15.31 25.37
N LYS A 142 3.24 -14.25 25.02
CA LYS A 142 4.11 -13.48 25.93
C LYS A 142 4.25 -12.03 25.48
N PRO A 143 4.69 -11.11 26.35
CA PRO A 143 4.98 -9.73 25.96
C PRO A 143 6.12 -9.63 24.95
N PHE A 144 6.09 -8.59 24.13
CA PHE A 144 7.24 -8.15 23.32
C PHE A 144 8.43 -7.78 24.24
N PRO A 145 9.68 -7.90 23.76
CA PRO A 145 10.85 -7.64 24.59
C PRO A 145 10.96 -6.15 24.96
N ASP A 146 11.35 -5.89 26.21
CA ASP A 146 11.86 -4.59 26.63
C ASP A 146 13.34 -4.43 26.26
N ALA A 147 13.97 -3.33 26.68
CA ALA A 147 15.36 -3.05 26.36
C ALA A 147 16.34 -4.11 26.94
N GLU A 148 16.03 -4.67 28.11
CA GLU A 148 16.87 -5.70 28.73
C GLU A 148 16.78 -7.02 27.96
N ALA A 149 15.56 -7.45 27.62
CA ALA A 149 15.34 -8.65 26.82
C ALA A 149 15.91 -8.53 25.40
N LEU A 150 15.83 -7.34 24.79
CA LEU A 150 16.47 -7.05 23.50
C LEU A 150 17.99 -7.22 23.59
N ARG A 151 18.63 -6.58 24.57
CA ARG A 151 20.08 -6.69 24.77
C ARG A 151 20.51 -8.13 25.03
N ALA A 152 19.79 -8.86 25.88
CA ALA A 152 20.09 -10.28 26.15
C ALA A 152 20.02 -11.11 24.86
N THR A 153 18.97 -10.90 24.04
CA THR A 153 18.83 -11.57 22.73
C THR A 153 20.01 -11.24 21.82
N VAL A 154 20.44 -9.98 21.77
CA VAL A 154 21.56 -9.55 20.93
C VAL A 154 22.88 -10.14 21.44
N ALA A 155 23.12 -10.16 22.75
CA ALA A 155 24.33 -10.71 23.35
C ALA A 155 24.49 -12.22 23.10
N GLU A 156 23.40 -12.99 23.23
CA GLU A 156 23.46 -14.45 23.11
C GLU A 156 23.32 -14.94 21.67
N HIS A 157 22.50 -14.26 20.86
CA HIS A 157 22.02 -14.75 19.56
C HIS A 157 21.96 -13.69 18.46
N GLY A 158 22.63 -12.54 18.63
CA GLY A 158 22.40 -11.35 17.82
C GLY A 158 22.63 -11.50 16.32
N ALA A 159 23.57 -12.35 15.89
CA ALA A 159 23.92 -12.52 14.48
C ALA A 159 23.83 -14.00 14.06
N THR A 160 23.30 -14.25 12.86
CA THR A 160 23.27 -15.58 12.23
C THR A 160 24.12 -15.66 10.96
N TYR A 161 24.46 -14.51 10.38
CA TYR A 161 25.33 -14.38 9.21
C TYR A 161 26.37 -13.29 9.46
N GLN A 162 27.45 -13.29 8.68
CA GLN A 162 28.38 -12.17 8.67
C GLN A 162 27.72 -10.93 8.02
N PRO A 163 28.16 -9.72 8.38
CA PRO A 163 27.73 -8.51 7.70
C PRO A 163 27.97 -8.59 6.19
N GLN A 164 27.01 -8.10 5.40
CA GLN A 164 26.98 -8.09 3.93
C GLN A 164 26.99 -9.48 3.25
N GLU A 165 26.86 -10.58 4.01
CA GLU A 165 26.79 -11.92 3.43
C GLU A 165 25.44 -12.14 2.71
N HIS A 166 24.35 -11.73 3.35
CA HIS A 166 22.99 -11.88 2.83
C HIS A 166 22.10 -10.71 3.23
N PHE A 167 21.07 -10.46 2.41
CA PHE A 167 19.88 -9.75 2.88
C PHE A 167 19.15 -10.65 3.89
N LYS A 168 19.10 -10.20 5.15
CA LYS A 168 18.40 -10.87 6.23
C LYS A 168 17.55 -9.88 7.01
N TYR A 169 16.26 -9.86 6.69
CA TYR A 169 15.27 -9.07 7.40
C TYR A 169 15.34 -9.32 8.91
N SER A 170 15.39 -8.23 9.69
CA SER A 170 15.53 -8.28 11.15
C SER A 170 14.76 -7.16 11.84
N ASN A 171 13.85 -7.54 12.72
CA ASN A 171 13.21 -6.64 13.67
C ASN A 171 14.17 -6.30 14.82
N ILE A 172 14.99 -7.26 15.27
CA ILE A 172 16.01 -7.05 16.32
C ILE A 172 17.00 -5.96 15.92
N GLY A 173 17.48 -5.96 14.67
CA GLY A 173 18.37 -4.91 14.17
C GLY A 173 17.75 -3.51 14.21
N TYR A 174 16.44 -3.40 13.97
CA TYR A 174 15.71 -2.14 14.12
C TYR A 174 15.46 -1.77 15.58
N GLY A 175 15.32 -2.74 16.48
CA GLY A 175 15.33 -2.49 17.93
C GLY A 175 16.66 -1.86 18.38
N VAL A 176 17.79 -2.34 17.84
CA VAL A 176 19.12 -1.74 18.09
C VAL A 176 19.20 -0.31 17.54
N LEU A 177 18.65 -0.05 16.34
CA LEU A 177 18.53 1.33 15.82
C LEU A 177 17.70 2.23 16.74
N GLY A 178 16.62 1.70 17.35
CA GLY A 178 15.86 2.39 18.38
C GLY A 178 16.72 2.82 19.58
N ALA A 179 17.52 1.89 20.12
CA ALA A 179 18.44 2.19 21.23
C ALA A 179 19.53 3.22 20.85
N ILE A 180 20.06 3.16 19.61
CA ILE A 180 20.99 4.17 19.08
C ILE A 180 20.33 5.55 19.05
N ILE A 181 19.09 5.63 18.56
CA ILE A 181 18.32 6.89 18.52
C ILE A 181 18.17 7.44 19.94
N GLU A 182 17.75 6.63 20.92
CA GLU A 182 17.59 7.08 22.31
C GLU A 182 18.88 7.64 22.89
N ARG A 183 19.99 6.91 22.70
CA ARG A 183 21.32 7.29 23.17
C ARG A 183 21.79 8.62 22.60
N LEU A 184 21.57 8.85 21.30
CA LEU A 184 21.98 10.06 20.62
C LEU A 184 21.00 11.20 20.85
N ALA A 185 19.69 10.94 20.86
CA ALA A 185 18.68 11.95 21.12
C ALA A 185 18.71 12.47 22.56
N GLY A 186 19.10 11.63 23.52
CA GLY A 186 19.03 11.96 24.96
C GLY A 186 17.59 11.99 25.49
N ALA A 187 16.67 11.29 24.80
CA ALA A 187 15.27 11.15 25.14
C ALA A 187 14.82 9.72 24.78
N ASP A 188 13.71 9.25 25.35
CA ASP A 188 13.14 7.97 24.96
C ASP A 188 12.65 7.99 23.50
N TYR A 189 12.56 6.81 22.89
CA TYR A 189 12.28 6.65 21.48
C TYR A 189 10.95 7.32 21.09
N VAL A 190 9.91 7.12 21.90
CA VAL A 190 8.57 7.65 21.62
C VAL A 190 8.56 9.17 21.64
N THR A 191 9.20 9.79 22.62
CA THR A 191 9.34 11.25 22.72
C THR A 191 10.13 11.82 21.54
N HIS A 192 11.25 11.19 21.17
CA HIS A 192 12.05 11.64 20.04
C HIS A 192 11.27 11.56 18.72
N MET A 193 10.65 10.41 18.43
CA MET A 193 9.89 10.24 17.19
C MET A 193 8.71 11.20 17.08
N THR A 194 7.99 11.40 18.18
CA THR A 194 6.87 12.35 18.23
C THR A 194 7.33 13.78 17.89
N SER A 195 8.42 14.24 18.49
CA SER A 195 8.89 15.62 18.33
C SER A 195 9.66 15.87 17.02
N ALA A 196 10.50 14.93 16.58
CA ALA A 196 11.40 15.11 15.45
C ALA A 196 10.80 14.69 14.10
N VAL A 197 9.81 13.79 14.11
CA VAL A 197 9.25 13.19 12.88
C VAL A 197 7.76 13.45 12.74
N LEU A 198 6.95 13.18 13.78
CA LEU A 198 5.49 13.26 13.65
C LEU A 198 4.96 14.70 13.72
N ALA A 199 5.39 15.48 14.72
CA ALA A 199 4.92 16.85 14.91
C ALA A 199 5.24 17.79 13.73
N PRO A 200 6.43 17.76 13.10
CA PRO A 200 6.72 18.63 11.95
C PRO A 200 5.84 18.34 10.71
N LEU A 201 5.29 17.13 10.61
CA LEU A 201 4.38 16.72 9.53
C LEU A 201 2.89 16.82 9.92
N GLY A 202 2.58 17.23 11.16
CA GLY A 202 1.21 17.32 11.67
C GLY A 202 0.49 15.97 11.68
N LEU A 203 1.19 14.90 12.08
CA LEU A 203 0.63 13.54 12.14
C LEU A 203 0.06 13.26 13.53
N GLU A 204 -1.12 13.83 13.81
CA GLU A 204 -1.75 13.84 15.14
C GLU A 204 -2.43 12.51 15.51
N LYS A 205 -2.81 11.71 14.51
CA LYS A 205 -3.40 10.36 14.67
C LYS A 205 -2.35 9.26 14.53
N THR A 206 -1.07 9.61 14.48
CA THR A 206 0.06 8.68 14.40
C THR A 206 0.79 8.66 15.72
N SER A 207 1.14 7.46 16.19
CA SER A 207 1.91 7.29 17.43
C SER A 207 2.99 6.22 17.28
N PRO A 208 4.20 6.40 17.84
CA PRO A 208 5.26 5.40 17.78
C PRO A 208 4.98 4.10 18.55
N GLU A 209 4.04 4.13 19.51
CA GLU A 209 3.66 3.00 20.35
C GLU A 209 2.16 3.09 20.70
N LEU A 210 1.53 1.93 20.91
CA LEU A 210 0.10 1.81 21.18
C LEU A 210 -0.34 2.51 22.46
N ALA A 211 0.48 2.43 23.53
CA ALA A 211 0.12 2.99 24.84
C ALA A 211 -0.21 4.50 24.77
N GLU A 212 0.54 5.23 23.94
CA GLU A 212 0.31 6.67 23.75
C GLU A 212 -0.95 6.96 22.91
N ALA A 213 -1.32 6.05 22.01
CA ALA A 213 -2.50 6.16 21.17
C ALA A 213 -3.81 5.77 21.87
N GLN A 214 -3.74 5.21 23.09
CA GLN A 214 -4.92 4.79 23.86
C GLN A 214 -5.26 5.73 25.03
N LYS A 215 -4.74 6.97 25.01
CA LYS A 215 -5.13 8.00 25.99
C LYS A 215 -6.61 8.35 25.87
N GLU A 216 -7.21 8.80 26.97
CA GLU A 216 -8.64 9.12 27.02
C GLU A 216 -9.04 10.13 25.92
N GLY A 217 -10.05 9.77 25.12
CA GLY A 217 -10.50 10.57 23.97
C GLY A 217 -9.77 10.28 22.65
N ALA A 218 -8.83 9.34 22.61
CA ALA A 218 -8.11 8.98 21.39
C ALA A 218 -8.99 8.20 20.37
N PRO A 219 -8.66 8.26 19.07
CA PRO A 219 -9.35 7.47 18.05
C PRO A 219 -9.25 5.96 18.33
N ARG A 220 -10.32 5.23 18.00
CA ARG A 220 -10.39 3.78 18.27
C ARG A 220 -9.47 3.00 17.34
N LEU A 221 -8.76 2.04 17.91
CA LEU A 221 -7.97 1.07 17.16
C LEU A 221 -8.88 -0.02 16.58
N VAL A 222 -8.62 -0.44 15.34
CA VAL A 222 -9.33 -1.59 14.76
C VAL A 222 -9.01 -2.89 15.51
N THR A 223 -9.98 -3.80 15.50
CA THR A 223 -9.76 -5.17 15.93
C THR A 223 -9.08 -5.95 14.81
N GLY A 224 -8.00 -6.67 15.14
CA GLY A 224 -7.33 -7.53 14.16
C GLY A 224 -8.10 -8.84 13.96
N HIS A 225 -8.02 -9.46 12.78
CA HIS A 225 -8.74 -10.69 12.49
C HIS A 225 -7.83 -11.80 11.94
N CYS A 226 -8.01 -13.02 12.42
CA CYS A 226 -7.45 -14.22 11.81
C CYS A 226 -8.16 -14.53 10.48
N ARG A 227 -7.49 -15.33 9.64
CA ARG A 227 -8.16 -15.97 8.51
C ARG A 227 -9.21 -16.97 9.01
N PRO A 228 -10.33 -17.17 8.30
CA PRO A 228 -11.22 -18.28 8.58
C PRO A 228 -10.48 -19.62 8.49
N HIS A 229 -10.77 -20.55 9.40
CA HIS A 229 -10.15 -21.87 9.44
C HIS A 229 -11.16 -22.98 9.69
N GLY A 230 -11.03 -24.07 8.92
CA GLY A 230 -11.91 -25.22 9.01
C GLY A 230 -13.29 -24.96 8.38
N ARG A 231 -14.30 -25.72 8.80
CA ARG A 231 -15.68 -25.57 8.30
C ARG A 231 -16.40 -24.34 8.88
N ASN A 232 -15.88 -23.81 9.99
CA ASN A 232 -16.37 -22.55 10.54
C ASN A 232 -15.74 -21.39 9.76
N ARG A 233 -16.58 -20.62 9.05
CA ARG A 233 -16.13 -19.48 8.25
C ARG A 233 -15.99 -18.19 9.05
N SER A 234 -16.26 -18.21 10.36
CA SER A 234 -16.06 -17.05 11.23
C SER A 234 -14.59 -16.78 11.47
N ARG A 235 -14.24 -15.49 11.49
CA ARG A 235 -12.91 -15.01 11.89
C ARG A 235 -12.83 -14.94 13.41
N VAL A 236 -11.63 -15.14 13.94
CA VAL A 236 -11.33 -14.92 15.36
C VAL A 236 -10.66 -13.56 15.47
N THR A 237 -11.09 -12.76 16.44
CA THR A 237 -10.50 -11.46 16.73
C THR A 237 -9.16 -11.62 17.45
N VAL A 238 -8.24 -10.69 17.20
CA VAL A 238 -6.86 -10.71 17.66
C VAL A 238 -6.57 -9.40 18.37
N GLY A 239 -6.00 -9.50 19.58
CA GLY A 239 -5.64 -8.35 20.39
C GLY A 239 -4.42 -7.60 19.86
N ASN A 240 -4.22 -6.38 20.37
CA ASN A 240 -3.10 -5.52 19.99
C ASN A 240 -2.18 -5.28 21.21
N PRO A 241 -1.02 -5.95 21.32
CA PRO A 241 -0.06 -5.68 22.39
C PRO A 241 0.79 -4.44 22.09
N THR A 242 1.39 -3.86 23.14
CA THR A 242 2.53 -2.95 23.02
C THR A 242 3.78 -3.69 22.56
N THR A 243 4.74 -2.98 21.97
CA THR A 243 5.93 -3.58 21.33
C THR A 243 7.25 -3.33 22.04
N GLY A 244 7.29 -2.45 23.04
CA GLY A 244 8.47 -2.24 23.87
C GLY A 244 9.68 -1.82 23.04
N ALA A 245 10.81 -2.51 23.21
CA ALA A 245 12.03 -2.19 22.46
C ALA A 245 11.91 -2.45 20.94
N LEU A 246 10.87 -3.16 20.48
CA LEU A 246 10.58 -3.33 19.06
C LEU A 246 9.66 -2.25 18.49
N ALA A 247 9.37 -1.17 19.24
CA ALA A 247 8.60 -0.03 18.71
C ALA A 247 9.25 0.55 17.44
N ALA A 248 10.58 0.63 17.40
CA ALA A 248 11.36 1.05 16.23
C ALA A 248 11.20 0.13 15.00
N ALA A 249 10.77 -1.12 15.20
CA ALA A 249 10.57 -2.08 14.13
C ALA A 249 9.09 -2.24 13.74
N THR A 250 8.16 -2.08 14.69
CA THR A 250 6.75 -2.47 14.49
C THR A 250 5.72 -1.76 15.39
N GLY A 251 6.12 -0.73 16.13
CA GLY A 251 5.28 -0.11 17.17
C GLY A 251 4.23 0.87 16.69
N PHE A 252 4.38 1.42 15.49
CA PHE A 252 3.55 2.55 15.09
C PHE A 252 2.09 2.15 14.86
N VAL A 253 1.21 3.09 15.22
CA VAL A 253 -0.19 3.11 14.78
C VAL A 253 -0.45 4.38 13.97
N SER A 254 -1.35 4.30 13.00
CA SER A 254 -1.71 5.43 12.12
C SER A 254 -3.05 5.18 11.44
N THR A 255 -3.54 6.19 10.73
CA THR A 255 -4.53 6.08 9.66
C THR A 255 -3.85 5.99 8.29
N ALA A 256 -4.56 5.55 7.25
CA ALA A 256 -4.05 5.56 5.87
C ALA A 256 -3.75 6.99 5.37
N GLU A 257 -4.54 7.97 5.82
CA GLU A 257 -4.39 9.37 5.43
C GLU A 257 -3.08 9.99 5.95
N GLU A 258 -2.75 9.75 7.22
CA GLU A 258 -1.52 10.27 7.81
C GLU A 258 -0.29 9.45 7.37
N LEU A 259 -0.44 8.13 7.21
CA LEU A 259 0.64 7.30 6.71
C LEU A 259 1.00 7.70 5.27
N SER A 260 0.00 7.94 4.41
CA SER A 260 0.26 8.45 3.06
C SER A 260 0.92 9.84 3.07
N ARG A 261 0.57 10.73 4.01
CA ARG A 261 1.25 12.03 4.16
C ARG A 261 2.72 11.86 4.55
N PHE A 262 3.01 10.99 5.52
CA PHE A 262 4.39 10.66 5.90
C PHE A 262 5.19 10.16 4.70
N PHE A 263 4.66 9.18 3.97
CA PHE A 263 5.35 8.60 2.81
C PHE A 263 5.48 9.55 1.63
N ALA A 264 4.49 10.44 1.39
CA ALA A 264 4.58 11.49 0.38
C ALA A 264 5.73 12.47 0.68
N SER A 265 5.99 12.77 1.96
CA SER A 265 7.13 13.61 2.38
C SER A 265 8.51 12.98 2.11
N LEU A 266 8.55 11.71 1.71
CA LEU A 266 9.77 10.99 1.34
C LEU A 266 10.04 10.99 -0.16
N THR A 267 9.24 11.71 -0.96
CA THR A 267 9.48 11.90 -2.39
C THR A 267 10.52 12.98 -2.64
N VAL A 268 11.31 12.80 -3.70
CA VAL A 268 12.34 13.78 -4.06
C VAL A 268 11.68 15.09 -4.47
N GLY A 269 12.17 16.22 -3.96
CA GLY A 269 11.59 17.54 -4.23
C GLY A 269 10.40 17.92 -3.35
N SER A 270 9.97 17.06 -2.42
CA SER A 270 8.88 17.36 -1.47
C SER A 270 9.22 18.48 -0.48
N GLY A 271 10.50 18.75 -0.23
CA GLY A 271 10.94 19.71 0.79
C GLY A 271 10.56 19.30 2.23
N GLY A 272 10.28 18.01 2.45
CA GLY A 272 9.84 17.44 3.72
C GLY A 272 10.93 17.32 4.79
N LEU A 273 10.94 16.18 5.51
CA LEU A 273 11.79 15.98 6.69
C LEU A 273 13.29 15.83 6.41
N LEU A 274 13.66 15.53 5.17
CA LEU A 274 15.02 15.18 4.76
C LEU A 274 15.38 15.89 3.46
N THR A 275 16.67 16.11 3.24
CA THR A 275 17.17 16.61 1.95
C THR A 275 16.99 15.58 0.83
N ASP A 276 16.87 16.03 -0.41
CA ASP A 276 16.85 15.16 -1.60
C ASP A 276 18.05 14.20 -1.65
N ARG A 277 19.21 14.64 -1.15
CA ARG A 277 20.41 13.79 -1.05
C ARG A 277 20.14 12.59 -0.14
N SER A 278 19.56 12.81 1.04
CA SER A 278 19.25 11.74 1.99
C SER A 278 18.13 10.85 1.49
N LEU A 279 17.09 11.41 0.86
CA LEU A 279 16.01 10.63 0.24
C LEU A 279 16.55 9.70 -0.85
N ARG A 280 17.41 10.19 -1.75
CA ARG A 280 18.07 9.36 -2.77
C ARG A 280 18.97 8.28 -2.17
N LEU A 281 19.63 8.55 -1.03
CA LEU A 281 20.41 7.53 -0.32
C LEU A 281 19.52 6.47 0.32
N MET A 282 18.39 6.86 0.93
CA MET A 282 17.44 5.92 1.53
C MET A 282 16.81 4.99 0.50
N GLN A 283 16.49 5.52 -0.68
CA GLN A 283 15.79 4.80 -1.75
C GLN A 283 16.75 4.01 -2.65
N ARG A 284 18.07 4.23 -2.53
CA ARG A 284 19.06 3.50 -3.32
C ARG A 284 19.06 2.02 -2.90
N PRO A 285 19.01 1.07 -3.84
CA PRO A 285 19.16 -0.34 -3.53
C PRO A 285 20.48 -0.64 -2.81
N GLU A 286 20.40 -1.18 -1.59
CA GLU A 286 21.52 -1.76 -0.83
C GLU A 286 21.49 -3.30 -0.92
N SER A 287 20.34 -3.87 -1.28
CA SER A 287 20.18 -5.31 -1.49
C SER A 287 19.12 -5.63 -2.53
N THR A 288 19.27 -6.80 -3.14
CA THR A 288 18.36 -7.39 -4.11
C THR A 288 17.66 -8.59 -3.49
N VAL A 289 16.34 -8.64 -3.55
CA VAL A 289 15.52 -9.63 -2.84
C VAL A 289 14.62 -10.37 -3.83
N PRO A 290 14.82 -11.69 -4.02
CA PRO A 290 13.90 -12.50 -4.82
C PRO A 290 12.50 -12.52 -4.21
N ARG A 291 11.46 -12.26 -5.01
CA ARG A 291 10.05 -12.27 -4.59
C ARG A 291 9.17 -12.94 -5.65
N GLY A 292 8.85 -14.22 -5.47
CA GLY A 292 7.76 -14.88 -6.22
C GLY A 292 7.83 -14.80 -7.75
N GLY A 293 9.04 -14.71 -8.34
CA GLY A 293 9.24 -14.56 -9.79
C GLY A 293 9.77 -13.18 -10.21
N GLU A 294 9.62 -12.17 -9.34
CA GLU A 294 10.20 -10.85 -9.50
C GLU A 294 11.40 -10.65 -8.57
N THR A 295 12.12 -9.56 -8.80
CA THR A 295 13.27 -9.16 -8.00
C THR A 295 13.01 -7.76 -7.45
N GLY A 296 12.72 -7.69 -6.15
CA GLY A 296 12.61 -6.42 -5.43
C GLY A 296 13.96 -5.95 -4.93
N THR A 297 13.98 -4.75 -4.35
CA THR A 297 15.18 -4.20 -3.69
C THR A 297 14.86 -3.74 -2.28
N TYR A 298 15.90 -3.56 -1.47
CA TYR A 298 15.78 -2.93 -0.15
C TYR A 298 16.86 -1.85 -0.03
N GLY A 299 16.46 -0.65 0.36
CA GLY A 299 17.34 0.47 0.65
C GLY A 299 17.53 0.64 2.16
N LEU A 300 17.64 1.89 2.63
CA LEU A 300 17.71 2.19 4.05
C LEU A 300 16.29 2.35 4.61
N GLY A 301 15.71 1.24 5.08
CA GLY A 301 14.35 1.20 5.65
C GLY A 301 13.22 1.34 4.65
N MET A 302 13.48 1.04 3.38
CA MET A 302 12.51 1.14 2.28
C MET A 302 12.59 -0.08 1.37
N ILE A 303 11.43 -0.63 1.03
CA ILE A 303 11.27 -1.66 -0.01
C ILE A 303 11.17 -0.95 -1.35
N GLY A 304 12.01 -1.34 -2.31
CA GLY A 304 11.85 -0.97 -3.72
C GLY A 304 11.17 -2.08 -4.51
N ALA A 305 10.22 -1.71 -5.36
CA ALA A 305 9.46 -2.62 -6.22
C ALA A 305 9.15 -1.94 -7.57
N THR A 306 8.57 -2.70 -8.49
CA THR A 306 8.05 -2.20 -9.75
C THR A 306 6.59 -2.63 -9.88
N VAL A 307 5.71 -1.71 -10.26
CA VAL A 307 4.31 -2.01 -10.62
C VAL A 307 4.13 -1.60 -12.07
N GLY A 308 3.90 -2.57 -12.96
CA GLY A 308 3.94 -2.32 -14.40
C GLY A 308 5.29 -1.73 -14.82
N GLU A 309 5.30 -0.48 -15.30
CA GLU A 309 6.53 0.25 -15.64
C GLU A 309 6.96 1.23 -14.54
N ARG A 310 6.12 1.45 -13.53
CA ARG A 310 6.36 2.42 -12.45
C ARG A 310 7.28 1.84 -11.40
N LYS A 311 8.40 2.51 -11.15
CA LYS A 311 9.23 2.23 -9.99
C LYS A 311 8.55 2.77 -8.75
N THR A 312 8.50 1.96 -7.70
CA THR A 312 7.92 2.35 -6.43
C THR A 312 8.89 2.07 -5.30
N VAL A 313 8.84 2.92 -4.28
CA VAL A 313 9.44 2.70 -2.97
C VAL A 313 8.34 2.72 -1.91
N GLY A 314 8.61 2.19 -0.73
CA GLY A 314 7.65 2.25 0.37
C GLY A 314 7.92 1.19 1.41
N HIS A 315 6.87 0.70 2.05
CA HIS A 315 7.00 -0.43 2.96
C HIS A 315 5.71 -1.26 2.98
N SER A 316 5.79 -2.47 3.53
CA SER A 316 4.64 -3.27 3.93
C SER A 316 4.67 -3.51 5.43
N GLY A 317 3.57 -3.99 5.99
CA GLY A 317 3.52 -4.32 7.41
C GLY A 317 2.64 -5.53 7.65
N GLY A 318 3.10 -6.42 8.53
CA GLY A 318 2.29 -7.47 9.12
C GLY A 318 2.35 -7.38 10.63
N PHE A 319 1.18 -7.31 11.26
CA PHE A 319 0.97 -7.42 12.69
C PHE A 319 -0.08 -8.50 12.95
N PRO A 320 -0.14 -9.11 14.14
CA PRO A 320 -1.24 -10.01 14.49
C PRO A 320 -2.60 -9.38 14.13
N GLY A 321 -3.29 -10.01 13.18
CA GLY A 321 -4.60 -9.57 12.71
C GLY A 321 -4.60 -8.43 11.68
N GLN A 322 -3.48 -7.93 11.16
CA GLN A 322 -3.46 -6.74 10.28
C GLN A 322 -2.36 -6.81 9.22
N ILE A 323 -2.68 -6.43 7.98
CA ILE A 323 -1.74 -6.37 6.85
C ILE A 323 -1.85 -4.99 6.18
N THR A 324 -0.72 -4.38 5.86
CA THR A 324 -0.64 -3.00 5.37
C THR A 324 0.37 -2.86 4.24
N ARG A 325 0.13 -1.91 3.33
CA ARG A 325 1.02 -1.60 2.20
C ARG A 325 0.97 -0.12 1.87
N THR A 326 2.15 0.49 1.72
CA THR A 326 2.29 1.81 1.10
C THR A 326 3.25 1.72 -0.08
N LEU A 327 2.84 2.28 -1.21
CA LEU A 327 3.63 2.43 -2.44
C LEU A 327 3.75 3.93 -2.74
N VAL A 328 4.94 4.36 -3.09
CA VAL A 328 5.27 5.74 -3.44
C VAL A 328 6.06 5.74 -4.73
N ASP A 329 5.64 6.55 -5.69
CA ASP A 329 6.49 6.93 -6.81
C ASP A 329 7.48 8.02 -6.33
N PRO A 330 8.78 7.71 -6.22
CA PRO A 330 9.76 8.64 -5.67
C PRO A 330 9.99 9.88 -6.54
N ASP A 331 9.71 9.79 -7.85
CA ASP A 331 9.93 10.87 -8.82
C ASP A 331 8.61 11.57 -9.19
N GLY A 332 7.52 10.81 -9.33
CA GLY A 332 6.21 11.31 -9.75
C GLY A 332 5.24 11.73 -8.66
N GLY A 333 5.57 11.50 -7.37
CA GLY A 333 4.79 12.00 -6.24
C GLY A 333 3.51 11.22 -5.90
N LEU A 334 3.14 10.20 -6.69
CA LEU A 334 1.97 9.36 -6.42
C LEU A 334 2.21 8.48 -5.19
N THR A 335 1.35 8.58 -4.18
CA THR A 335 1.39 7.73 -2.98
C THR A 335 0.07 6.99 -2.82
N VAL A 336 0.13 5.67 -2.70
CA VAL A 336 -1.02 4.78 -2.44
C VAL A 336 -0.79 4.03 -1.14
N CYS A 337 -1.69 4.19 -0.19
CA CYS A 337 -1.64 3.53 1.12
C CYS A 337 -2.91 2.71 1.34
N VAL A 338 -2.75 1.43 1.67
CA VAL A 338 -3.85 0.50 1.98
C VAL A 338 -3.57 -0.23 3.28
N LEU A 339 -4.52 -0.19 4.21
CA LEU A 339 -4.47 -0.83 5.52
C LEU A 339 -5.65 -1.79 5.65
N THR A 340 -5.41 -3.04 6.07
CA THR A 340 -6.45 -4.06 6.24
C THR A 340 -6.34 -4.70 7.61
N ASN A 341 -7.49 -5.01 8.24
CA ASN A 341 -7.56 -5.55 9.60
C ASN A 341 -7.72 -7.08 9.62
N ALA A 342 -7.02 -7.80 8.73
CA ALA A 342 -6.92 -9.25 8.78
C ALA A 342 -5.53 -9.78 8.40
N VAL A 343 -5.11 -10.92 8.96
CA VAL A 343 -3.81 -11.58 8.64
C VAL A 343 -3.68 -12.05 7.19
N ASP A 344 -4.80 -12.27 6.51
CA ASP A 344 -4.94 -12.60 5.10
C ASP A 344 -5.45 -11.40 4.27
N GLY A 345 -5.38 -10.19 4.84
CA GLY A 345 -5.83 -8.98 4.20
C GLY A 345 -5.02 -8.65 2.94
N PRO A 346 -5.67 -8.31 1.81
CA PRO A 346 -5.02 -8.17 0.50
C PRO A 346 -4.42 -6.78 0.27
N ALA A 347 -3.83 -6.14 1.27
CA ALA A 347 -3.37 -4.75 1.17
C ALA A 347 -2.37 -4.53 0.02
N GLU A 348 -1.50 -5.50 -0.25
CA GLU A 348 -0.57 -5.43 -1.39
C GLU A 348 -1.30 -5.47 -2.73
N SER A 349 -2.20 -6.44 -2.95
CA SER A 349 -2.95 -6.55 -4.19
C SER A 349 -3.84 -5.33 -4.45
N LEU A 350 -4.46 -4.78 -3.40
CA LEU A 350 -5.27 -3.56 -3.51
C LEU A 350 -4.41 -2.34 -3.87
N ALA A 351 -3.26 -2.15 -3.21
CA ALA A 351 -2.38 -1.03 -3.51
C ALA A 351 -1.78 -1.12 -4.92
N VAL A 352 -1.36 -2.32 -5.34
CA VAL A 352 -0.87 -2.58 -6.70
C VAL A 352 -1.97 -2.32 -7.71
N GLY A 353 -3.17 -2.88 -7.51
CA GLY A 353 -4.31 -2.69 -8.41
C GLY A 353 -4.71 -1.22 -8.57
N LEU A 354 -4.62 -0.40 -7.51
CA LEU A 354 -4.84 1.04 -7.63
C LEU A 354 -3.79 1.74 -8.50
N VAL A 355 -2.50 1.45 -8.32
CA VAL A 355 -1.43 2.01 -9.16
C VAL A 355 -1.62 1.58 -10.61
N GLU A 356 -1.91 0.29 -10.83
CA GLU A 356 -2.21 -0.28 -12.14
C GLU A 356 -3.38 0.42 -12.83
N LEU A 357 -4.50 0.63 -12.13
CA LEU A 357 -5.66 1.33 -12.66
C LEU A 357 -5.36 2.79 -12.98
N ILE A 358 -4.67 3.49 -12.07
CA ILE A 358 -4.28 4.89 -12.28
C ILE A 358 -3.41 5.01 -13.53
N ASP A 359 -2.38 4.16 -13.68
CA ASP A 359 -1.49 4.20 -14.83
C ASP A 359 -2.24 3.89 -16.12
N LEU A 360 -3.07 2.85 -16.11
CA LEU A 360 -3.85 2.43 -17.27
C LEU A 360 -4.84 3.52 -17.72
N LEU A 361 -5.54 4.14 -16.77
CA LEU A 361 -6.62 5.11 -17.00
C LEU A 361 -6.13 6.55 -17.20
N THR A 362 -4.85 6.83 -16.98
CA THR A 362 -4.25 8.15 -17.28
C THR A 362 -3.34 8.14 -18.51
N THR A 363 -2.99 6.94 -19.01
CA THR A 363 -2.25 6.77 -20.25
C THR A 363 -3.04 7.31 -21.45
N ALA A 364 -2.38 8.07 -22.32
CA ALA A 364 -2.97 8.61 -23.54
C ALA A 364 -3.41 7.48 -24.50
N PRO A 365 -4.43 7.71 -25.34
CA PRO A 365 -4.94 6.67 -26.21
C PRO A 365 -3.95 6.37 -27.32
N ALA A 366 -3.81 5.09 -27.68
CA ALA A 366 -3.01 4.71 -28.83
C ALA A 366 -3.67 5.21 -30.13
N ALA A 367 -2.88 5.34 -31.20
CA ALA A 367 -3.38 5.85 -32.49
C ALA A 367 -4.58 5.07 -33.04
N TRP A 368 -4.67 3.77 -32.75
CA TRP A 368 -5.77 2.91 -33.18
C TRP A 368 -7.07 3.16 -32.40
N GLN A 369 -7.02 3.83 -31.25
CA GLN A 369 -8.18 4.19 -30.42
C GLN A 369 -8.67 5.61 -30.68
N LYS A 370 -8.06 6.32 -31.64
CA LYS A 370 -8.49 7.68 -32.01
C LYS A 370 -9.96 7.67 -32.41
N LEU A 371 -10.70 8.63 -31.87
CA LEU A 371 -12.13 8.77 -32.13
C LEU A 371 -12.42 9.04 -33.62
N PRO A 372 -13.46 8.40 -34.19
CA PRO A 372 -14.05 8.83 -35.46
C PRO A 372 -14.51 10.29 -35.41
N GLU A 373 -14.54 10.99 -36.56
CA GLU A 373 -14.89 12.43 -36.63
C GLU A 373 -16.27 12.76 -36.04
N ASN A 374 -17.18 11.80 -36.05
CA ASN A 374 -18.56 11.94 -35.58
C ASN A 374 -18.80 11.39 -34.16
N VAL A 375 -17.74 11.00 -33.44
CA VAL A 375 -17.83 10.49 -32.07
C VAL A 375 -17.14 11.47 -31.14
N THR A 376 -17.85 11.87 -30.09
CA THR A 376 -17.36 12.78 -29.07
C THR A 376 -16.90 12.03 -27.82
N GLU A 377 -16.23 12.75 -26.92
CA GLU A 377 -15.91 12.22 -25.60
C GLU A 377 -17.15 11.95 -24.74
N GLU A 378 -18.19 12.78 -24.91
CA GLU A 378 -19.47 12.61 -24.23
C GLU A 378 -20.16 11.31 -24.65
N ASP A 379 -20.07 10.95 -25.94
CA ASP A 379 -20.55 9.66 -26.43
C ASP A 379 -19.86 8.49 -25.72
N LEU A 380 -18.54 8.55 -25.52
CA LEU A 380 -17.81 7.51 -24.79
C LEU A 380 -18.21 7.45 -23.31
N LYS A 381 -18.23 8.61 -22.65
CA LYS A 381 -18.57 8.71 -21.22
C LYS A 381 -19.96 8.17 -20.94
N ARG A 382 -20.91 8.35 -21.87
CA ARG A 382 -22.26 7.79 -21.80
C ARG A 382 -22.29 6.25 -21.83
N LEU A 383 -21.33 5.61 -22.49
CA LEU A 383 -21.22 4.13 -22.52
C LEU A 383 -20.50 3.57 -21.29
N ALA A 384 -19.84 4.40 -20.49
CA ALA A 384 -19.15 3.96 -19.28
C ALA A 384 -20.15 3.54 -18.19
N GLY A 385 -19.81 2.48 -17.45
CA GLY A 385 -20.65 1.94 -16.38
C GLY A 385 -20.37 0.47 -16.09
N ARG A 386 -21.00 -0.06 -15.04
CA ARG A 386 -21.01 -1.49 -14.74
C ARG A 386 -22.16 -2.17 -15.46
N TYR A 387 -21.83 -3.22 -16.17
CA TYR A 387 -22.77 -4.08 -16.87
C TYR A 387 -22.71 -5.49 -16.32
N CYS A 388 -23.88 -6.05 -16.02
CA CYS A 388 -23.99 -7.34 -15.36
C CYS A 388 -24.77 -8.34 -16.22
N CYS A 389 -24.37 -9.60 -16.15
CA CYS A 389 -25.10 -10.72 -16.70
C CYS A 389 -25.05 -11.92 -15.73
N LEU A 390 -25.57 -13.08 -16.15
CA LEU A 390 -25.55 -14.30 -15.34
C LEU A 390 -24.13 -14.72 -14.91
N TRP A 391 -23.13 -14.42 -15.74
CA TRP A 391 -21.74 -14.87 -15.57
C TRP A 391 -20.89 -13.94 -14.72
N GLY A 392 -21.36 -12.73 -14.42
CA GLY A 392 -20.62 -11.76 -13.62
C GLY A 392 -20.82 -10.33 -14.08
N GLU A 393 -19.84 -9.52 -13.74
CA GLU A 393 -19.81 -8.06 -13.90
C GLU A 393 -18.72 -7.65 -14.86
N THR A 394 -18.92 -6.55 -15.57
CA THR A 394 -17.94 -5.97 -16.48
C THR A 394 -18.06 -4.47 -16.39
N ASP A 395 -16.95 -3.80 -16.09
CA ASP A 395 -16.88 -2.35 -16.02
C ASP A 395 -16.34 -1.82 -17.36
N VAL A 396 -17.12 -0.95 -18.00
CA VAL A 396 -16.65 -0.12 -19.12
C VAL A 396 -16.26 1.24 -18.54
N VAL A 397 -15.00 1.60 -18.65
CA VAL A 397 -14.42 2.74 -17.92
C VAL A 397 -13.80 3.71 -18.89
N TYR A 398 -14.15 4.99 -18.73
CA TYR A 398 -13.52 6.08 -19.45
C TYR A 398 -12.28 6.58 -18.70
N GLY A 399 -11.15 6.65 -19.40
CA GLY A 399 -9.90 7.18 -18.87
C GLY A 399 -8.89 7.47 -19.98
N GLY A 400 -8.14 8.56 -19.86
CA GLY A 400 -7.09 8.89 -20.81
C GLY A 400 -7.58 9.01 -22.25
N GLY A 401 -8.79 9.53 -22.46
CA GLY A 401 -9.35 9.71 -23.81
C GLY A 401 -9.97 8.46 -24.45
N ARG A 402 -10.03 7.31 -23.75
CA ARG A 402 -10.53 6.04 -24.31
C ARG A 402 -11.42 5.27 -23.34
N LEU A 403 -12.06 4.22 -23.86
CA LEU A 403 -12.78 3.23 -23.06
C LEU A 403 -11.95 1.96 -22.88
N LEU A 404 -12.01 1.42 -21.68
CA LEU A 404 -11.43 0.14 -21.29
C LEU A 404 -12.56 -0.76 -20.77
N MET A 405 -12.46 -2.06 -21.05
CA MET A 405 -13.30 -3.08 -20.44
C MET A 405 -12.50 -3.81 -19.38
N LEU A 406 -13.00 -3.82 -18.14
CA LEU A 406 -12.34 -4.35 -16.96
C LEU A 406 -13.25 -5.36 -16.25
N ASP A 407 -12.68 -6.44 -15.73
CA ASP A 407 -13.36 -7.30 -14.76
C ASP A 407 -13.12 -6.71 -13.35
N PRO A 408 -14.15 -6.18 -12.67
CA PRO A 408 -13.97 -5.53 -11.38
C PRO A 408 -13.72 -6.50 -10.22
N THR A 409 -13.84 -7.81 -10.45
CA THR A 409 -13.68 -8.84 -9.43
C THR A 409 -12.24 -9.33 -9.32
N VAL A 410 -11.39 -9.08 -10.32
CA VAL A 410 -9.97 -9.44 -10.28
C VAL A 410 -9.11 -8.36 -9.62
N SER A 411 -8.13 -8.79 -8.83
CA SER A 411 -7.21 -7.91 -8.12
C SER A 411 -5.97 -7.49 -8.93
N THR A 412 -5.85 -7.96 -10.18
CA THR A 412 -4.76 -7.65 -11.12
C THR A 412 -5.32 -7.01 -12.40
N PRO A 413 -5.84 -5.77 -12.30
CA PRO A 413 -6.60 -5.12 -13.37
C PRO A 413 -5.84 -5.01 -14.69
N LEU A 414 -4.51 -4.87 -14.71
CA LEU A 414 -3.75 -4.81 -15.97
C LEU A 414 -3.88 -6.07 -16.82
N THR A 415 -3.87 -7.24 -16.19
CA THR A 415 -3.85 -8.52 -16.93
C THR A 415 -5.20 -8.84 -17.58
N ALA A 416 -6.28 -8.35 -16.98
CA ALA A 416 -7.64 -8.55 -17.45
C ALA A 416 -8.17 -7.41 -18.33
N ALA A 417 -7.45 -6.29 -18.42
CA ALA A 417 -7.89 -5.14 -19.18
C ALA A 417 -7.95 -5.41 -20.69
N GLN A 418 -9.06 -4.99 -21.29
CA GLN A 418 -9.22 -4.97 -22.74
C GLN A 418 -9.44 -3.55 -23.22
N GLU A 419 -8.58 -3.11 -24.12
CA GLU A 419 -8.72 -1.81 -24.77
C GLU A 419 -9.85 -1.82 -25.79
N LEU A 420 -10.64 -0.75 -25.82
CA LEU A 420 -11.76 -0.59 -26.75
C LEU A 420 -11.49 0.57 -27.72
N ARG A 421 -12.02 0.45 -28.93
CA ARG A 421 -12.10 1.52 -29.93
C ARG A 421 -13.55 1.79 -30.29
N ALA A 422 -13.95 3.07 -30.34
CA ALA A 422 -15.24 3.44 -30.90
C ALA A 422 -15.26 3.27 -32.43
N LEU A 423 -16.28 2.58 -32.92
CA LEU A 423 -16.62 2.54 -34.35
C LEU A 423 -17.66 3.63 -34.69
N ASP A 424 -18.60 3.86 -33.76
CA ASP A 424 -19.60 4.92 -33.77
C ASP A 424 -19.99 5.26 -32.31
N ALA A 425 -21.00 6.11 -32.12
CA ALA A 425 -21.44 6.59 -30.80
C ALA A 425 -22.10 5.51 -29.91
N THR A 426 -22.33 4.32 -30.44
CA THR A 426 -23.05 3.20 -29.78
C THR A 426 -22.38 1.84 -30.00
N THR A 427 -21.30 1.76 -30.77
CA THR A 427 -20.62 0.50 -31.07
C THR A 427 -19.13 0.63 -30.80
N LEU A 428 -18.63 -0.24 -29.93
CA LEU A 428 -17.20 -0.38 -29.66
C LEU A 428 -16.65 -1.62 -30.35
N ARG A 429 -15.32 -1.68 -30.49
CA ARG A 429 -14.59 -2.86 -30.94
C ARG A 429 -13.47 -3.16 -29.96
N VAL A 430 -13.34 -4.43 -29.60
CA VAL A 430 -12.25 -4.92 -28.74
C VAL A 430 -10.94 -4.94 -29.51
N GLN A 431 -9.84 -4.63 -28.83
CA GLN A 431 -8.49 -4.76 -29.36
C GLN A 431 -8.25 -6.13 -30.02
N ASP A 432 -7.55 -6.14 -31.15
CA ASP A 432 -7.06 -7.37 -31.77
C ASP A 432 -5.88 -7.91 -30.95
N LYS A 433 -6.11 -8.95 -30.16
CA LYS A 433 -5.11 -9.65 -29.31
C LYS A 433 -5.37 -11.16 -29.26
N ASP A 434 -4.32 -11.97 -29.20
CA ASP A 434 -4.47 -13.41 -28.98
C ASP A 434 -5.05 -13.69 -27.58
N GLY A 435 -6.07 -14.54 -27.48
CA GLY A 435 -6.65 -14.91 -26.19
C GLY A 435 -7.99 -15.62 -26.29
N PHE A 436 -8.59 -15.90 -25.13
CA PHE A 436 -9.93 -16.50 -25.02
C PHE A 436 -11.07 -15.47 -25.04
N GLY A 437 -10.74 -14.18 -25.15
CA GLY A 437 -11.70 -13.07 -25.13
C GLY A 437 -12.30 -12.74 -26.50
N ALA A 438 -13.14 -11.71 -26.53
CA ALA A 438 -13.88 -11.22 -27.70
C ALA A 438 -13.01 -10.43 -28.71
N SER A 439 -11.78 -10.88 -28.92
CA SER A 439 -10.76 -10.18 -29.72
C SER A 439 -11.26 -9.79 -31.10
N GLY A 440 -11.17 -8.50 -31.44
CA GLY A 440 -11.63 -7.95 -32.72
C GLY A 440 -13.14 -7.92 -32.94
N GLU A 441 -13.94 -8.40 -31.98
CA GLU A 441 -15.41 -8.38 -32.07
C GLU A 441 -15.99 -6.99 -31.77
N GLN A 442 -17.22 -6.77 -32.25
CA GLN A 442 -17.99 -5.56 -31.96
C GLN A 442 -18.82 -5.74 -30.69
N ILE A 443 -18.90 -4.68 -29.90
CA ILE A 443 -19.73 -4.55 -28.71
C ILE A 443 -20.77 -3.47 -29.01
N PRO A 444 -21.96 -3.84 -29.52
CA PRO A 444 -23.05 -2.89 -29.70
C PRO A 444 -23.73 -2.58 -28.36
N PHE A 445 -24.12 -1.32 -28.20
CA PHE A 445 -24.91 -0.81 -27.10
C PHE A 445 -26.29 -0.40 -27.62
N ASP A 446 -27.34 -0.82 -26.93
CA ASP A 446 -28.67 -0.28 -27.15
C ASP A 446 -28.85 0.95 -26.27
N VAL A 447 -29.23 2.06 -26.89
CA VAL A 447 -29.40 3.35 -26.23
C VAL A 447 -30.76 3.92 -26.60
N ASP A 448 -31.53 4.33 -25.59
CA ASP A 448 -32.86 4.90 -25.76
C ASP A 448 -32.78 6.35 -26.29
N GLU A 449 -33.93 6.91 -26.68
CA GLU A 449 -34.03 8.27 -27.24
C GLU A 449 -33.53 9.37 -26.28
N ASP A 450 -33.58 9.13 -24.98
CA ASP A 450 -33.08 10.04 -23.94
C ASP A 450 -31.57 9.89 -23.67
N GLY A 451 -30.90 8.98 -24.39
CA GLY A 451 -29.47 8.71 -24.23
C GLY A 451 -29.14 7.65 -23.20
N THR A 452 -30.12 7.05 -22.52
CA THR A 452 -29.89 6.02 -21.51
C THR A 452 -29.48 4.69 -22.15
N VAL A 453 -28.33 4.15 -21.74
CA VAL A 453 -27.92 2.80 -22.16
C VAL A 453 -28.83 1.76 -21.50
N THR A 454 -29.40 0.85 -22.29
CA THR A 454 -30.28 -0.22 -21.79
C THR A 454 -29.67 -1.60 -21.91
N ARG A 455 -28.67 -1.78 -22.77
CA ARG A 455 -28.00 -3.07 -22.96
C ARG A 455 -26.65 -2.91 -23.62
N MET A 456 -25.71 -3.77 -23.25
CA MET A 456 -24.46 -4.02 -23.94
C MET A 456 -24.42 -5.48 -24.38
N ARG A 457 -23.81 -5.79 -25.54
CA ARG A 457 -23.58 -7.18 -25.95
C ARG A 457 -22.10 -7.49 -26.12
N ILE A 458 -21.62 -8.49 -25.39
CA ILE A 458 -20.26 -9.04 -25.50
C ILE A 458 -20.40 -10.49 -25.97
N THR A 459 -19.69 -10.89 -27.03
CA THR A 459 -19.77 -12.24 -27.64
C THR A 459 -21.21 -12.74 -27.90
N GLY A 460 -22.12 -11.81 -28.21
CA GLY A 460 -23.54 -12.07 -28.42
C GLY A 460 -24.39 -12.20 -27.14
N VAL A 461 -23.77 -12.29 -25.97
CA VAL A 461 -24.44 -12.33 -24.66
C VAL A 461 -24.83 -10.92 -24.23
N SER A 462 -26.06 -10.77 -23.73
CA SER A 462 -26.54 -9.49 -23.21
C SER A 462 -26.08 -9.26 -21.77
N SER A 463 -25.56 -8.07 -21.52
CA SER A 463 -25.31 -7.50 -20.21
C SER A 463 -26.13 -6.22 -20.07
N TRP A 464 -26.62 -5.95 -18.86
CA TRP A 464 -27.45 -4.79 -18.58
C TRP A 464 -26.76 -3.89 -17.57
N PRO A 465 -27.00 -2.56 -17.59
CA PRO A 465 -26.59 -1.70 -16.49
C PRO A 465 -26.99 -2.32 -15.15
N GLU A 466 -26.10 -2.27 -14.17
CA GLU A 466 -26.24 -2.98 -12.88
C GLU A 466 -27.63 -2.87 -12.26
N GLU A 467 -28.17 -1.65 -12.15
CA GLU A 467 -29.50 -1.40 -11.56
C GLU A 467 -30.61 -2.14 -12.33
N GLN A 468 -30.56 -2.10 -13.67
CA GLN A 468 -31.51 -2.81 -14.52
C GLN A 468 -31.35 -4.33 -14.39
N TYR A 469 -30.12 -4.83 -14.27
CA TYR A 469 -29.87 -6.26 -14.05
C TYR A 469 -30.42 -6.73 -12.70
N LEU A 470 -30.19 -5.97 -11.62
CA LEU A 470 -30.71 -6.26 -10.29
C LEU A 470 -32.24 -6.26 -10.27
N ALA A 471 -32.88 -5.30 -10.93
CA ALA A 471 -34.34 -5.28 -11.10
C ALA A 471 -34.86 -6.53 -11.85
N ARG A 472 -34.17 -6.93 -12.93
CA ARG A 472 -34.50 -8.16 -13.68
C ARG A 472 -34.33 -9.42 -12.83
N ARG A 473 -33.23 -9.52 -12.07
CA ARG A 473 -32.95 -10.64 -11.15
C ARG A 473 -33.99 -10.73 -10.03
N GLY A 474 -34.34 -9.61 -9.41
CA GLY A 474 -35.38 -9.55 -8.38
C GLY A 474 -36.75 -10.03 -8.89
N ALA A 475 -37.07 -9.76 -10.16
CA ALA A 475 -38.28 -10.26 -10.82
C ALA A 475 -38.22 -11.76 -11.20
N THR A 476 -37.03 -12.37 -11.25
CA THR A 476 -36.84 -13.76 -11.73
C THR A 476 -36.48 -14.75 -10.59
N LEU A 477 -36.19 -14.26 -9.38
CA LEU A 477 -35.80 -15.06 -8.20
C LEU A 477 -36.93 -15.26 -7.17
N MET A 478 -38.19 -15.19 -7.60
CA MET A 478 -39.28 -15.88 -6.89
C MET A 478 -39.68 -17.11 -7.69
N PRO A 479 -39.51 -18.34 -7.15
CA PRO A 479 -40.17 -19.51 -7.72
C PRO A 479 -41.70 -19.40 -7.62
#